data_AF-A0A965YV29-F1
#
_entry.id   AF-A0A965YV29-F1
#
_cell.length_a   1.000
_cell.length_b   1.000
_cell.length_c   1.000
_cell.angle_alpha   90.00
_cell.angle_beta   90.00
_cell.angle_gamma   90.00
#
_symmetry.space_group_name_H-M   'P 1'
#
loop_
_entity.id
_entity.type
_entity.pdbx_description
1 polymer ?
#
loop_
_entity_poly.entity_id
_entity_poly.type
_entity_poly.pdbx_seq_one_letter_code
_entity_poly.pdbx_strand_id
1 'polypeptide(L)'
;NINATFRYGISVNPKTGKRFMNELADRRTRALAMFKVINGADKNYPINICDQIAVDKIIPDIAEKALAAGVVKKFNTIEEIAAAYKIPATELKKTIEAYNGFVKAKNDPEMGKPVAGVDDVQIVKAPFYATKGVPKLHHTMGGLKINEKAQVISCATKKPIPGLYAAGEITGGTHGASRLGSCSIPDCLVFGMVAGENI
;
A
#
# COMPACT_ATOMS: atom_id res chain seq x y z
N ASN A 1 0.05 4.56 -7.30
CA ASN A 1 -0.67 4.89 -6.05
C ASN A 1 -0.11 6.21 -5.59
N ILE A 2 -0.97 7.16 -5.25
CA ILE A 2 -0.53 8.44 -4.72
C ILE A 2 -0.42 8.26 -3.20
N ASN A 3 0.80 8.18 -2.66
CA ASN A 3 1.01 7.91 -1.22
C ASN A 3 0.26 8.90 -0.30
N ALA A 4 -0.11 10.07 -0.85
CA ALA A 4 -0.98 11.07 -0.25
C ALA A 4 -2.30 10.49 0.29
N THR A 5 -2.95 9.56 -0.42
CA THR A 5 -4.28 9.07 -0.01
C THR A 5 -4.27 8.24 1.26
N PHE A 6 -3.11 7.73 1.69
CA PHE A 6 -3.00 7.05 2.98
C PHE A 6 -2.61 8.01 4.11
N ARG A 7 -1.54 8.78 3.92
CA ARG A 7 -1.06 9.67 4.99
C ARG A 7 -2.08 10.78 5.27
N TYR A 8 -2.49 11.49 4.23
CA TYR A 8 -3.34 12.67 4.34
C TYR A 8 -4.82 12.42 3.98
N GLY A 9 -5.10 11.25 3.38
CA GLY A 9 -6.44 10.86 2.96
C GLY A 9 -7.09 9.78 3.83
N ILE A 10 -8.18 9.22 3.30
CA ILE A 10 -8.94 8.11 3.88
C ILE A 10 -9.15 6.98 2.87
N SER A 11 -9.49 5.79 3.36
CA SER A 11 -9.93 4.65 2.53
C SER A 11 -11.33 4.21 2.95
N VAL A 12 -12.28 4.24 2.02
CA VAL A 12 -13.69 3.92 2.29
C VAL A 12 -14.16 2.66 1.55
N ASN A 13 -15.10 1.94 2.16
CA ASN A 13 -15.83 0.85 1.51
C ASN A 13 -16.94 1.45 0.62
N PRO A 14 -16.95 1.22 -0.71
CA PRO A 14 -17.94 1.80 -1.60
C PRO A 14 -19.39 1.52 -1.18
N LYS A 15 -19.68 0.31 -0.68
CA LYS A 15 -21.06 -0.06 -0.30
C LYS A 15 -21.62 0.75 0.86
N THR A 16 -20.76 1.14 1.80
CA THR A 16 -21.19 1.79 3.05
C THR A 16 -20.83 3.27 3.11
N GLY A 17 -19.84 3.71 2.33
CA GLY A 17 -19.25 5.04 2.43
C GLY A 17 -18.36 5.25 3.65
N LYS A 18 -18.19 4.24 4.50
CA LYS A 18 -17.45 4.32 5.76
C LYS A 18 -16.00 3.86 5.63
N ARG A 19 -15.14 4.38 6.52
CA ARG A 19 -13.79 3.84 6.72
C ARG A 19 -13.86 2.42 7.28
N PHE A 20 -12.80 1.65 7.07
CA PHE A 20 -12.74 0.25 7.50
C PHE A 20 -11.36 -0.19 8.02
N MET A 21 -10.37 0.70 8.00
CA MET A 21 -9.02 0.42 8.47
C MET A 21 -8.28 1.71 8.84
N ASN A 22 -7.22 1.57 9.63
CA ASN A 22 -6.20 2.59 9.81
C ASN A 22 -5.31 2.68 8.55
N GLU A 23 -5.36 3.80 7.84
CA GLU A 23 -4.64 4.00 6.58
C GLU A 23 -3.10 4.04 6.74
N LEU A 24 -2.62 4.23 7.98
CA LEU A 24 -1.20 4.23 8.35
C LEU A 24 -0.74 2.95 9.06
N ALA A 25 -1.61 1.93 9.21
CA ALA A 25 -1.18 0.62 9.71
C ALA A 25 -0.17 -0.07 8.76
N ASP A 26 0.47 -1.13 9.27
CA ASP A 26 1.39 -1.93 8.47
C ASP A 26 0.71 -2.53 7.22
N ARG A 27 1.51 -2.93 6.23
CA ARG A 27 1.00 -3.39 4.93
C ARG A 27 0.15 -4.65 5.05
N ARG A 28 0.45 -5.56 5.99
CA ARG A 28 -0.32 -6.79 6.19
C ARG A 28 -1.70 -6.46 6.76
N THR A 29 -1.75 -5.65 7.82
CA THR A 29 -3.02 -5.24 8.44
C THR A 29 -3.95 -4.56 7.43
N ARG A 30 -3.42 -3.61 6.65
CA ARG A 30 -4.20 -2.94 5.59
C ARG A 30 -4.66 -3.89 4.50
N ALA A 31 -3.78 -4.77 4.01
CA ALA A 31 -4.15 -5.74 2.98
C ALA A 31 -5.25 -6.69 3.44
N LEU A 32 -5.16 -7.21 4.67
CA LEU A 32 -6.19 -8.09 5.25
C LEU A 32 -7.53 -7.35 5.41
N ALA A 33 -7.51 -6.08 5.82
CA ALA A 33 -8.72 -5.27 5.91
C ALA A 33 -9.34 -5.02 4.53
N MET A 34 -8.53 -4.72 3.51
CA MET A 34 -8.99 -4.59 2.12
C MET A 34 -9.59 -5.89 1.59
N PHE A 35 -9.00 -7.05 1.88
CA PHE A 35 -9.56 -8.34 1.46
C PHE A 35 -10.92 -8.64 2.08
N LYS A 36 -11.22 -8.13 3.28
CA LYS A 36 -12.57 -8.24 3.86
C LYS A 36 -13.61 -7.37 3.14
N VAL A 37 -13.18 -6.26 2.53
CA VAL A 37 -14.04 -5.36 1.76
C VAL A 37 -14.22 -5.86 0.31
N ILE A 38 -13.14 -6.37 -0.28
CA ILE A 38 -13.11 -6.93 -1.63
C ILE A 38 -13.70 -8.33 -1.57
N ASN A 39 -14.98 -8.46 -1.93
CA ASN A 39 -15.56 -9.76 -2.20
C ASN A 39 -15.32 -10.11 -3.68
N GLY A 40 -14.74 -11.28 -3.95
CA GLY A 40 -14.32 -11.68 -5.30
C GLY A 40 -15.44 -11.70 -6.34
N ALA A 41 -16.70 -11.79 -5.91
CA ALA A 41 -17.88 -11.82 -6.77
C ALA A 41 -18.39 -10.43 -7.19
N ASP A 42 -18.23 -9.39 -6.36
CA ASP A 42 -18.90 -8.09 -6.56
C ASP A 42 -17.98 -6.94 -6.97
N LYS A 43 -16.66 -7.20 -7.08
CA LYS A 43 -15.65 -6.20 -7.45
C LYS A 43 -15.74 -4.93 -6.57
N ASN A 44 -16.13 -5.08 -5.30
CA ASN A 44 -16.24 -4.00 -4.34
C ASN A 44 -14.86 -3.53 -3.86
N TYR A 45 -14.19 -2.74 -4.70
CA TYR A 45 -12.85 -2.22 -4.39
C TYR A 45 -12.92 -0.99 -3.49
N PRO A 46 -12.19 -0.95 -2.36
CA PRO A 46 -11.98 0.25 -1.56
C PRO A 46 -11.62 1.47 -2.41
N ILE A 47 -12.10 2.65 -2.03
CA ILE A 47 -11.73 3.91 -2.68
C ILE A 47 -10.90 4.73 -1.71
N ASN A 48 -9.67 5.04 -2.11
CA ASN A 48 -8.81 5.95 -1.36
C ASN A 48 -9.05 7.37 -1.88
N ILE A 49 -9.25 8.33 -0.96
CA ILE A 49 -9.63 9.71 -1.26
C ILE A 49 -8.68 10.67 -0.55
N CYS A 50 -8.23 11.69 -1.27
CA CYS A 50 -7.55 12.85 -0.68
C CYS A 50 -7.92 14.14 -1.44
N ASP A 51 -7.43 15.28 -0.96
CA ASP A 51 -7.68 16.58 -1.55
C ASP A 51 -6.42 17.16 -2.22
N GLN A 52 -6.50 18.40 -2.71
CA GLN A 52 -5.37 19.05 -3.37
C GLN A 52 -4.20 19.32 -2.41
N ILE A 53 -4.47 19.69 -1.14
CA ILE A 53 -3.42 19.96 -0.14
C ILE A 53 -2.57 18.70 0.08
N ALA A 54 -3.21 17.54 0.13
CA ALA A 54 -2.53 16.26 0.24
C ALA A 54 -1.64 15.96 -0.97
N VAL A 55 -2.07 16.32 -2.19
CA VAL A 55 -1.30 16.14 -3.42
C VAL A 55 -0.10 17.10 -3.48
N ASP A 56 -0.28 18.35 -3.05
CA ASP A 56 0.79 19.36 -3.02
C ASP A 56 1.95 18.98 -2.08
N LYS A 57 1.72 18.04 -1.14
CA LYS A 57 2.73 17.53 -0.19
C LYS A 57 3.55 16.35 -0.70
N ILE A 58 3.25 15.80 -1.88
CA ILE A 58 4.01 14.69 -2.44
C ILE A 58 4.84 15.12 -3.66
N ILE A 59 5.74 14.25 -4.09
CA ILE A 59 6.56 14.48 -5.29
C ILE A 59 5.62 14.63 -6.51
N PRO A 60 5.64 15.78 -7.22
CA PRO A 60 4.70 16.08 -8.32
C PRO A 60 4.64 15.01 -9.41
N ASP A 61 5.80 14.50 -9.82
CA ASP A 61 5.92 13.45 -10.85
C ASP A 61 5.12 12.18 -10.52
N ILE A 62 4.98 11.83 -9.23
CA ILE A 62 4.17 10.67 -8.80
C ILE A 62 2.69 10.92 -9.05
N ALA A 63 2.22 12.14 -8.76
CA ALA A 63 0.83 12.53 -8.98
C ALA A 63 0.51 12.59 -10.47
N GLU A 64 1.37 13.24 -11.25
CA GLU A 64 1.21 13.42 -12.70
C GLU A 64 1.18 12.08 -13.43
N LYS A 65 2.13 11.17 -13.15
CA LYS A 65 2.13 9.82 -13.73
C LYS A 65 0.87 9.04 -13.37
N ALA A 66 0.40 9.16 -12.13
CA ALA A 66 -0.79 8.44 -11.67
C ALA A 66 -2.09 8.97 -12.32
N LEU A 67 -2.15 10.28 -12.60
CA LEU A 67 -3.24 10.94 -13.32
C LEU A 67 -3.20 10.58 -14.81
N ALA A 68 -2.04 10.68 -15.45
CA ALA A 68 -1.85 10.34 -16.86
C ALA A 68 -2.18 8.87 -17.15
N ALA A 69 -1.86 7.95 -16.23
CA ALA A 69 -2.22 6.54 -16.33
C ALA A 69 -3.71 6.24 -16.05
N GLY A 70 -4.50 7.24 -15.64
CA GLY A 70 -5.93 7.08 -15.30
C GLY A 70 -6.19 6.24 -14.04
N VAL A 71 -5.15 5.95 -13.25
CA VAL A 71 -5.26 5.18 -12.00
C VAL A 71 -5.87 6.04 -10.91
N VAL A 72 -5.46 7.31 -10.85
CA VAL A 72 -6.06 8.34 -10.01
C VAL A 72 -6.98 9.20 -10.88
N LYS A 73 -8.16 9.51 -10.37
CA LYS A 73 -9.11 10.41 -11.02
C LYS A 73 -9.29 11.68 -10.19
N LYS A 74 -9.44 12.79 -10.90
CA LYS A 74 -9.67 14.13 -10.34
C LYS A 74 -11.16 14.46 -10.39
N PHE A 75 -11.67 15.07 -9.32
CA PHE A 75 -13.06 15.44 -9.12
C PHE A 75 -13.13 16.84 -8.51
N ASN A 76 -14.19 17.59 -8.81
CA ASN A 76 -14.41 18.91 -8.23
C ASN A 76 -15.18 18.85 -6.92
N THR A 77 -15.98 17.80 -6.71
CA THR A 77 -16.81 17.62 -5.52
C THR A 77 -16.76 16.18 -4.99
N ILE A 78 -17.15 16.00 -3.72
CA ILE A 78 -17.23 14.67 -3.09
C ILE A 78 -18.39 13.86 -3.68
N GLU A 79 -19.44 14.53 -4.13
CA GLU A 79 -20.61 13.96 -4.78
C GLU A 79 -20.26 13.35 -6.12
N GLU A 80 -19.37 13.97 -6.89
CA GLU A 80 -18.84 13.39 -8.12
C GLU A 80 -18.06 12.10 -7.85
N ILE A 81 -17.27 12.04 -6.77
CA ILE A 81 -16.61 10.80 -6.32
C ILE A 81 -17.65 9.75 -5.97
N ALA A 82 -18.66 10.13 -5.18
CA ALA A 82 -19.72 9.23 -4.75
C ALA A 82 -20.46 8.62 -5.95
N ALA A 83 -20.84 9.44 -6.92
CA ALA A 83 -21.50 9.01 -8.15
C ALA A 83 -20.59 8.08 -8.97
N ALA A 84 -19.32 8.46 -9.17
CA ALA A 84 -18.37 7.71 -10.00
C ALA A 84 -18.07 6.31 -9.46
N TYR A 85 -18.11 6.13 -8.14
CA TYR A 85 -17.80 4.86 -7.47
C TYR A 85 -19.01 4.21 -6.79
N LYS A 86 -20.22 4.70 -7.04
CA LYS A 86 -21.48 4.18 -6.48
C LYS A 86 -21.47 4.13 -4.94
N ILE A 87 -20.91 5.16 -4.32
CA ILE A 87 -20.85 5.32 -2.86
C ILE A 87 -22.09 6.10 -2.39
N PRO A 88 -22.72 5.74 -1.26
CA PRO A 88 -23.76 6.57 -0.67
C PRO A 88 -23.20 7.95 -0.30
N ALA A 89 -23.58 8.99 -1.06
CA ALA A 89 -23.00 10.34 -0.94
C ALA A 89 -23.16 10.92 0.48
N THR A 90 -24.33 10.72 1.10
CA THR A 90 -24.61 11.17 2.48
C THR A 90 -23.65 10.55 3.49
N GLU A 91 -23.39 9.24 3.38
CA GLU A 91 -22.49 8.54 4.30
C GLU A 91 -21.01 8.88 4.05
N LEU A 92 -20.64 9.09 2.77
CA LEU A 92 -19.29 9.53 2.42
C LEU A 92 -18.98 10.91 3.01
N LYS A 93 -19.92 11.87 2.91
CA LYS A 93 -19.76 13.20 3.51
C LYS A 93 -19.58 13.15 5.02
N LYS A 94 -20.46 12.42 5.72
CA LYS A 94 -20.35 12.21 7.17
C LYS A 94 -18.99 11.62 7.56
N THR A 95 -18.50 10.67 6.78
CA THR A 95 -17.19 10.03 7.02
C THR A 95 -16.04 11.03 6.85
N ILE A 96 -16.08 11.88 5.82
CA ILE A 96 -15.06 12.92 5.59
C ILE A 96 -15.13 14.00 6.69
N GLU A 97 -16.33 14.44 7.07
CA GLU A 97 -16.54 15.41 8.15
C GLU A 97 -16.00 14.89 9.48
N ALA A 98 -16.31 13.63 9.82
CA ALA A 98 -15.80 12.97 11.02
C ALA A 98 -14.26 12.90 11.01
N TYR A 99 -13.66 12.45 9.89
CA TYR A 99 -12.21 12.39 9.73
C TYR A 99 -11.56 13.78 9.89
N ASN A 100 -12.13 14.81 9.27
CA ASN A 100 -11.63 16.18 9.41
C ASN A 100 -11.70 16.67 10.87
N GLY A 101 -12.75 16.28 11.60
CA GLY A 101 -12.86 16.49 13.05
C GLY A 101 -11.75 15.78 13.83
N PHE A 102 -11.42 14.53 13.48
CA PHE A 102 -10.34 13.77 14.11
C PHE A 102 -8.97 14.40 13.88
N VAL A 103 -8.69 14.91 12.67
CA VAL A 103 -7.46 15.64 12.36
C VAL A 103 -7.32 16.87 13.26
N LYS A 104 -8.39 17.67 13.41
CA LYS A 104 -8.39 18.85 14.31
C LYS A 104 -8.19 18.45 15.78
N ALA A 105 -8.85 17.38 16.22
CA ALA A 105 -8.74 16.87 17.58
C ALA A 105 -7.41 16.14 17.85
N LYS A 106 -6.56 15.94 16.83
CA LYS A 106 -5.32 15.17 16.90
C LYS A 106 -5.50 13.73 17.42
N ASN A 107 -6.72 13.20 17.31
CA ASN A 107 -7.09 11.87 17.78
C ASN A 107 -8.14 11.25 16.84
N ASP A 108 -7.88 10.02 16.38
CA ASP A 108 -8.82 9.24 15.57
C ASP A 108 -9.36 8.06 16.41
N PRO A 109 -10.49 8.22 17.12
CA PRO A 109 -11.06 7.16 17.94
C PRO A 109 -11.69 6.04 17.12
N GLU A 110 -11.95 6.25 15.83
CA GLU A 110 -12.64 5.29 14.97
C GLU A 110 -11.70 4.18 14.50
N MET A 111 -10.51 4.56 14.02
CA MET A 111 -9.55 3.63 13.42
C MET A 111 -8.17 3.66 14.09
N GLY A 112 -7.93 4.58 15.02
CA GLY A 112 -6.62 4.72 15.67
C GLY A 112 -5.52 5.24 14.73
N LYS A 113 -5.86 5.94 13.64
CA LYS A 113 -4.86 6.56 12.77
C LYS A 113 -4.11 7.64 13.56
N PRO A 114 -2.77 7.69 13.53
CA PRO A 114 -1.99 8.72 14.22
C PRO A 114 -2.10 10.07 13.46
N VAL A 115 -3.27 10.69 13.54
CA VAL A 115 -3.62 11.94 12.84
C VAL A 115 -2.81 13.15 13.33
N ALA A 116 -2.11 13.06 14.45
CA ALA A 116 -1.13 14.06 14.86
C ALA A 116 0.02 14.22 13.84
N GLY A 117 0.37 13.16 13.11
CA GLY A 117 1.47 13.15 12.11
C GLY A 117 1.07 13.48 10.67
N VAL A 118 -0.14 14.01 10.46
CA VAL A 118 -0.70 14.30 9.11
C VAL A 118 -0.68 15.79 8.75
N ASP A 119 0.14 16.58 9.44
CA ASP A 119 0.38 18.01 9.15
C ASP A 119 -0.91 18.86 9.04
N ASP A 120 -1.92 18.57 9.86
CA ASP A 120 -3.23 19.25 9.84
C ASP A 120 -4.00 19.16 8.51
N VAL A 121 -3.58 18.26 7.61
CA VAL A 121 -4.24 18.09 6.33
C VAL A 121 -5.58 17.40 6.52
N GLN A 122 -6.62 18.14 6.16
CA GLN A 122 -8.00 17.70 6.08
C GLN A 122 -8.37 17.43 4.62
N ILE A 123 -9.51 16.79 4.38
CA ILE A 123 -10.08 16.61 3.04
C ILE A 123 -11.14 17.70 2.85
N VAL A 124 -10.71 18.88 2.39
CA VAL A 124 -11.59 20.07 2.28
C VAL A 124 -11.36 20.89 1.01
N LYS A 125 -10.18 20.81 0.38
CA LYS A 125 -9.83 21.66 -0.75
C LYS A 125 -9.93 20.92 -2.08
N ALA A 126 -10.93 21.29 -2.88
CA ALA A 126 -11.01 20.85 -4.26
C ALA A 126 -9.78 21.30 -5.07
N PRO A 127 -9.38 20.55 -6.10
CA PRO A 127 -9.96 19.28 -6.53
C PRO A 127 -9.67 18.12 -5.57
N PHE A 128 -10.57 17.15 -5.57
CA PHE A 128 -10.42 15.89 -4.86
C PHE A 128 -9.89 14.80 -5.78
N TYR A 129 -9.17 13.85 -5.21
CA TYR A 129 -8.53 12.78 -5.91
C TYR A 129 -8.97 11.45 -5.34
N ALA A 130 -9.37 10.52 -6.21
CA ALA A 130 -9.77 9.19 -5.79
C ALA A 130 -9.17 8.09 -6.67
N THR A 131 -8.79 6.98 -6.04
CA THR A 131 -8.22 5.80 -6.69
C THR A 131 -8.75 4.53 -6.02
N LYS A 132 -8.87 3.45 -6.80
CA LYS A 132 -9.16 2.13 -6.23
C LYS A 132 -7.96 1.63 -5.41
N GLY A 133 -8.21 1.24 -4.17
CA GLY A 133 -7.27 0.56 -3.29
C GLY A 133 -7.37 -0.95 -3.46
N VAL A 134 -6.31 -1.57 -3.98
CA VAL A 134 -6.26 -3.02 -4.19
C VAL A 134 -4.90 -3.53 -3.71
N PRO A 135 -4.85 -4.55 -2.83
CA PRO A 135 -3.61 -5.25 -2.53
C PRO A 135 -3.01 -5.83 -3.81
N LYS A 136 -1.71 -5.63 -4.02
CA LYS A 136 -0.98 -6.24 -5.14
C LYS A 136 0.10 -7.16 -4.61
N LEU A 137 0.29 -8.30 -5.27
CA LEU A 137 1.48 -9.12 -5.06
C LEU A 137 2.70 -8.26 -5.35
N HIS A 138 3.66 -8.28 -4.43
CA HIS A 138 4.80 -7.36 -4.49
C HIS A 138 6.14 -8.07 -4.38
N HIS A 139 6.24 -9.10 -3.55
CA HIS A 139 7.48 -9.83 -3.32
C HIS A 139 7.19 -11.23 -2.76
N THR A 140 7.98 -12.23 -3.16
CA THR A 140 7.93 -13.59 -2.61
C THR A 140 9.17 -13.88 -1.77
N MET A 141 9.00 -13.97 -0.43
CA MET A 141 10.12 -14.19 0.49
C MET A 141 10.66 -15.64 0.50
N GLY A 142 9.92 -16.57 -0.09
CA GLY A 142 10.32 -17.97 -0.21
C GLY A 142 11.09 -18.23 -1.49
N GLY A 143 11.82 -19.33 -1.54
CA GLY A 143 12.63 -19.70 -2.70
C GLY A 143 13.62 -20.81 -2.39
N LEU A 144 14.66 -20.90 -3.22
CA LEU A 144 15.76 -21.84 -3.04
C LEU A 144 16.50 -21.55 -1.73
N LYS A 145 16.75 -22.60 -0.94
CA LYS A 145 17.60 -22.47 0.24
C LYS A 145 19.06 -22.35 -0.20
N ILE A 146 19.74 -21.31 0.28
CA ILE A 146 21.17 -21.08 0.05
C ILE A 146 21.94 -21.09 1.37
N ASN A 147 23.26 -21.28 1.31
CA ASN A 147 24.17 -20.95 2.40
C ASN A 147 24.77 -19.54 2.22
N GLU A 148 25.65 -19.14 3.15
CA GLU A 148 26.36 -17.85 3.13
C GLU A 148 27.29 -17.67 1.92
N LYS A 149 27.57 -18.73 1.15
CA LYS A 149 28.34 -18.70 -0.11
C LYS A 149 27.43 -18.73 -1.36
N ALA A 150 26.14 -18.44 -1.18
CA ALA A 150 25.12 -18.48 -2.22
C ALA A 150 24.93 -19.84 -2.92
N GLN A 151 25.43 -20.94 -2.34
CA GLN A 151 25.28 -22.29 -2.90
C GLN A 151 23.89 -22.84 -2.57
N VAL A 152 23.21 -23.39 -3.57
CA VAL A 152 21.89 -24.00 -3.38
C VAL A 152 22.01 -25.31 -2.59
N ILE A 153 21.16 -25.46 -1.58
CA ILE A 153 21.15 -26.61 -0.67
C ILE A 153 20.11 -27.63 -1.12
N SER A 154 20.55 -28.87 -1.34
CA SER A 154 19.67 -29.99 -1.70
C SER A 154 18.69 -30.31 -0.56
N CYS A 155 17.41 -30.44 -0.90
CA CYS A 155 16.39 -30.89 0.04
C CYS A 155 16.60 -32.33 0.51
N ALA A 156 17.20 -33.19 -0.34
CA ALA A 156 17.41 -34.60 -0.06
C ALA A 156 18.65 -34.85 0.82
N THR A 157 19.79 -34.24 0.45
CA THR A 157 21.07 -34.50 1.13
C THR A 157 21.43 -33.46 2.18
N LYS A 158 20.74 -32.31 2.21
CA LYS A 158 21.06 -31.13 3.04
C LYS A 158 22.46 -30.57 2.80
N LYS A 159 23.08 -30.89 1.67
CA LYS A 159 24.41 -30.41 1.25
C LYS A 159 24.32 -29.45 0.05
N PRO A 160 25.33 -28.59 -0.16
CA PRO A 160 25.45 -27.80 -1.39
C PRO A 160 25.40 -28.68 -2.64
N ILE A 161 24.66 -28.24 -3.66
CA ILE A 161 24.65 -28.85 -4.99
C ILE A 161 25.84 -28.28 -5.77
N PRO A 162 26.79 -29.12 -6.24
CA PRO A 162 27.96 -28.63 -6.97
C PRO A 162 27.57 -27.82 -8.21
N GLY A 163 28.17 -26.63 -8.36
CA GLY A 163 27.96 -25.75 -9.52
C GLY A 163 26.64 -24.99 -9.54
N LEU A 164 25.76 -25.13 -8.53
CA LEU A 164 24.47 -24.45 -8.49
C LEU A 164 24.43 -23.36 -7.41
N TYR A 165 24.31 -22.12 -7.86
CA TYR A 165 24.26 -20.91 -7.03
C TYR A 165 22.97 -20.13 -7.31
N ALA A 166 22.48 -19.38 -6.32
CA ALA A 166 21.30 -18.55 -6.47
C ALA A 166 21.39 -17.30 -5.60
N ALA A 167 20.82 -16.19 -6.07
CA ALA A 167 20.81 -14.91 -5.39
C ALA A 167 19.53 -14.11 -5.69
N GLY A 168 19.14 -13.24 -4.75
CA GLY A 168 17.96 -12.38 -4.88
C GLY A 168 16.64 -13.11 -4.66
N GLU A 169 15.55 -12.59 -5.23
CA GLU A 169 14.16 -13.02 -4.94
C GLU A 169 13.83 -14.48 -5.32
N ILE A 170 14.71 -15.17 -6.08
CA ILE A 170 14.58 -16.62 -6.30
C ILE A 170 14.96 -17.45 -5.06
N THR A 171 15.60 -16.83 -4.08
CA THR A 171 16.10 -17.47 -2.85
C THR A 171 15.14 -17.28 -1.69
N GLY A 172 15.18 -18.20 -0.74
CA GLY A 172 14.41 -18.14 0.49
C GLY A 172 15.30 -18.03 1.73
N GLY A 173 14.76 -17.46 2.79
CA GLY A 173 15.40 -17.39 4.11
C GLY A 173 15.84 -15.98 4.50
N THR A 174 16.49 -15.23 3.60
CA THR A 174 17.04 -13.89 3.88
C THR A 174 16.02 -12.93 4.49
N HIS A 175 14.76 -13.03 4.06
CA HIS A 175 13.69 -12.13 4.48
C HIS A 175 12.70 -12.77 5.47
N GLY A 176 12.87 -14.05 5.81
CA GLY A 176 11.96 -14.78 6.69
C GLY A 176 10.49 -14.65 6.27
N ALA A 177 9.62 -14.32 7.23
CA ALA A 177 8.17 -14.21 6.99
C ALA A 177 7.74 -12.90 6.31
N SER A 178 8.58 -11.87 6.29
CA SER A 178 8.22 -10.54 5.75
C SER A 178 9.46 -9.74 5.40
N ARG A 179 9.57 -9.37 4.13
CA ARG A 179 10.65 -8.49 3.68
C ARG A 179 10.44 -7.06 4.18
N LEU A 180 11.46 -6.50 4.83
CA LEU A 180 11.52 -5.08 5.17
C LEU A 180 11.73 -4.20 3.93
N GLY A 181 11.21 -2.97 3.99
CA GLY A 181 11.35 -2.00 2.90
C GLY A 181 12.82 -1.81 2.52
N SER A 182 13.08 -1.68 1.21
CA SER A 182 14.41 -1.44 0.64
C SER A 182 15.45 -2.58 0.79
N CYS A 183 15.15 -3.68 1.49
CA CYS A 183 16.12 -4.76 1.71
C CYS A 183 16.29 -5.73 0.53
N SER A 184 15.39 -5.75 -0.47
CA SER A 184 15.49 -6.67 -1.61
C SER A 184 16.64 -6.33 -2.57
N ILE A 185 16.90 -5.03 -2.80
CA ILE A 185 17.98 -4.63 -3.71
C ILE A 185 19.36 -4.95 -3.12
N PRO A 186 19.66 -4.62 -1.85
CA PRO A 186 20.89 -5.08 -1.20
C PRO A 186 21.03 -6.60 -1.18
N ASP A 187 19.95 -7.35 -0.92
CA ASP A 187 19.96 -8.82 -0.98
C ASP A 187 20.41 -9.33 -2.35
N CYS A 188 19.78 -8.85 -3.44
CA CYS A 188 20.18 -9.19 -4.80
C CYS A 188 21.66 -8.86 -5.09
N LEU A 189 22.12 -7.68 -4.69
CA LEU A 189 23.50 -7.24 -4.95
C LEU A 189 24.51 -8.07 -4.15
N VAL A 190 24.30 -8.21 -2.84
CA VAL A 190 25.22 -8.89 -1.93
C VAL A 190 25.33 -10.37 -2.29
N PHE A 191 24.21 -11.09 -2.35
CA PHE A 191 24.28 -12.51 -2.70
C PHE A 191 24.64 -12.74 -4.18
N GLY A 192 24.38 -11.77 -5.06
CA GLY A 192 24.85 -11.80 -6.44
C GLY A 192 26.38 -11.73 -6.53
N MET A 193 27.01 -10.82 -5.77
CA MET A 193 28.47 -10.74 -5.68
C MET A 193 29.06 -11.98 -5.03
N VAL A 194 28.49 -12.43 -3.90
CA VAL A 194 28.94 -13.65 -3.22
C VAL A 194 28.85 -14.87 -4.13
N ALA A 195 27.77 -15.01 -4.91
CA ALA A 195 27.66 -16.07 -5.90
C ALA A 195 28.76 -15.97 -6.95
N GLY A 196 29.01 -14.78 -7.50
CA GLY A 196 30.07 -14.55 -8.49
C GLY A 196 31.48 -14.85 -7.99
N GLU A 197 31.78 -14.56 -6.72
CA GLU A 197 33.09 -14.83 -6.10
C GLU A 197 33.32 -16.31 -5.77
N ASN A 198 32.26 -17.13 -5.73
CA ASN A 198 32.31 -18.54 -5.35
C ASN A 198 32.06 -19.52 -6.52
N ILE A 199 31.85 -19.02 -7.74
CA ILE A 199 31.70 -19.84 -8.97
C ILE A 199 33.06 -20.27 -9.52
#